data_AF-A0A8X6TVH7-F1
#
_entry.id   AF-A0A8X6TVH7-F1
#
_cell.length_a   1.000
_cell.length_b   1.000
_cell.length_c   1.000
_cell.angle_alpha   90.00
_cell.angle_beta   90.00
_cell.angle_gamma   90.00
#
_symmetry.space_group_name_H-M   'P 1'
#
loop_
_entity.id
_entity.type
_entity.pdbx_description
1 polymer ?
#
loop_
_entity_poly.entity_id
_entity_poly.type
_entity_poly.pdbx_seq_one_letter_code
_entity_poly.pdbx_strand_id
1 'polypeptide(L)'
;MELRSKDINDGAVWTCRNRINKQDCGSQKSIMFGSWSTSSKLTMGEIFFLTYLTVKKYVSMHIIAEYSFSSSTMVEWRQFMNEINSGLY
;
A
#
# COMPACT_ATOMS: atom_id res chain seq x y z
N MET A 1 -17.55 7.56 17.88
CA MET A 1 -17.58 7.05 16.50
C MET A 1 -17.31 8.24 15.58
N GLU A 2 -16.05 8.49 15.26
CA GLU A 2 -15.66 9.49 14.26
C GLU A 2 -15.07 8.76 13.06
N LEU A 3 -15.75 8.89 11.92
CA LEU A 3 -15.29 8.43 10.62
C LEU A 3 -14.05 9.23 10.21
N ARG A 4 -12.85 8.71 10.50
CA ARG A 4 -11.63 9.23 9.89
C ARG A 4 -11.58 8.85 8.42
N SER A 5 -12.20 9.68 7.59
CA SER A 5 -11.73 9.94 6.23
C SER A 5 -10.40 10.69 6.33
N LYS A 6 -9.33 10.00 6.74
CA LYS A 6 -7.97 10.49 6.54
C LYS A 6 -7.45 9.75 5.32
N ASP A 7 -7.08 10.51 4.29
CA ASP A 7 -6.17 10.03 3.26
C ASP A 7 -5.10 9.19 3.94
N ILE A 8 -5.02 7.92 3.57
CA ILE A 8 -4.01 6.99 4.09
C ILE A 8 -2.71 7.43 3.45
N ASN A 9 -2.09 8.41 4.09
CA ASN A 9 -0.86 9.05 3.68
C ASN A 9 0.16 8.76 4.77
N ASP A 10 1.07 7.85 4.46
CA ASP A 10 2.11 7.38 5.37
C ASP A 10 3.26 8.38 5.50
N GLY A 11 3.10 9.58 4.91
CA GLY A 11 4.14 10.60 4.79
C GLY A 11 5.15 10.32 3.67
N ALA A 12 5.03 9.18 2.98
CA ALA A 12 5.90 8.82 1.86
C ALA A 12 5.44 9.52 0.58
N VAL A 13 6.07 10.67 0.28
CA VAL A 13 5.79 11.45 -0.92
C VAL A 13 7.03 11.61 -1.78
N TRP A 14 6.89 11.32 -3.07
CA TRP A 14 7.85 11.80 -4.05
C TRP A 14 7.71 13.32 -4.16
N THR A 15 8.83 14.03 -4.05
CA THR A 15 8.87 15.48 -4.22
C THR A 15 9.80 15.81 -5.37
N CYS A 16 9.28 16.55 -6.34
CA CYS A 16 10.10 17.12 -7.39
C CYS A 16 11.07 18.12 -6.75
N ARG A 17 12.38 17.90 -6.93
CA ARG A 17 13.45 18.79 -6.44
C ARG A 17 14.08 19.62 -7.57
N ASN A 18 13.46 19.64 -8.74
CA ASN A 18 13.96 20.41 -9.86
C ASN A 18 13.67 21.89 -9.66
N ARG A 19 14.63 22.74 -10.03
CA ARG A 19 14.51 24.20 -9.92
C ARG A 19 14.33 24.79 -11.31
N ILE A 20 13.16 25.39 -11.54
CA ILE A 20 12.90 26.18 -12.76
C ILE A 20 12.93 27.64 -12.33
N ASN A 21 13.82 28.46 -12.91
CA ASN A 21 13.98 29.87 -12.56
C ASN A 21 14.19 30.15 -11.05
N LYS A 22 14.98 29.31 -10.37
CA LYS A 22 15.25 29.38 -8.91
C LYS A 22 14.03 29.11 -8.00
N GLN A 23 12.90 28.69 -8.57
CA GLN A 23 11.73 28.26 -7.83
C GLN A 23 11.64 26.73 -7.87
N ASP A 24 11.37 26.11 -6.73
CA ASP A 24 11.12 24.66 -6.69
C ASP A 24 9.84 24.36 -7.46
N CYS A 25 9.86 23.30 -8.28
CA CYS A 25 8.71 22.85 -9.07
C CYS A 25 7.45 22.54 -8.23
N GLY A 26 7.55 22.41 -6.91
CA GLY A 26 6.42 22.32 -5.97
C GLY A 26 5.61 21.03 -6.04
N SER A 27 5.80 20.21 -7.06
CA SER A 27 5.05 18.98 -7.27
C SER A 27 5.39 17.92 -6.21
N GLN A 28 4.36 17.43 -5.54
CA GLN A 28 4.42 16.28 -4.64
C GLN A 28 3.38 15.25 -5.05
N LYS A 29 3.74 13.97 -4.97
CA LYS A 29 2.81 12.85 -5.17
C LYS A 29 3.08 11.78 -4.15
N SER A 30 2.04 11.09 -3.69
CA SER A 30 2.22 9.83 -2.95
C SER A 30 3.04 8.88 -3.82
N ILE A 31 3.98 8.18 -3.21
CA ILE A 31 4.71 7.10 -3.90
C ILE A 31 3.78 5.96 -4.34
N MET A 32 2.61 5.84 -3.72
CA MET A 32 1.59 4.87 -4.09
C MET A 32 0.76 5.35 -5.28
N PHE A 33 0.87 6.62 -5.69
CA PHE A 33 0.05 7.20 -6.76
C PHE A 33 0.11 6.36 -8.05
N GLY A 34 -1.05 5.92 -8.54
CA GLY A 34 -1.20 5.16 -9.78
C GLY A 34 -0.96 3.66 -9.63
N SER A 35 -0.76 3.16 -8.41
CA SER A 35 -0.64 1.73 -8.11
C SER A 35 -1.95 1.13 -7.60
N TRP A 36 -2.07 -0.20 -7.59
CA TRP A 36 -3.16 -0.92 -6.90
C TRP A 36 -3.30 -0.50 -5.43
N SER A 37 -2.18 -0.21 -4.77
CA SER A 37 -2.17 0.26 -3.39
C SER A 37 -2.78 1.64 -3.18
N THR A 38 -2.99 2.43 -4.24
CA THR A 38 -3.76 3.69 -4.13
C THR A 38 -5.22 3.43 -3.73
N SER A 39 -5.77 2.29 -4.17
CA SER A 39 -7.13 1.87 -3.86
C SER A 39 -7.23 0.95 -2.65
N SER A 40 -6.13 0.30 -2.25
CA SER A 40 -6.13 -0.49 -1.02
C SER A 40 -6.10 0.49 0.16
N LYS A 41 -6.97 0.29 1.16
CA LYS A 41 -6.98 1.13 2.37
C LYS A 41 -5.81 0.76 3.30
N LEU A 42 -4.64 0.52 2.74
CA LEU A 42 -3.43 0.07 3.42
C LEU A 42 -2.35 1.12 3.29
N THR A 43 -1.62 1.31 4.38
CA THR A 43 -0.38 2.05 4.39
C THR A 43 0.71 1.27 3.65
N MET A 44 1.72 1.96 3.13
CA MET A 44 2.93 1.35 2.55
C MET A 44 3.60 0.40 3.53
N GLY A 45 3.61 0.74 4.83
CA GLY A 45 4.14 -0.13 5.89
C GLY A 45 3.39 -1.46 5.97
N GLU A 46 2.05 -1.42 5.94
CA GLU A 46 1.22 -2.62 5.92
C GLU A 46 1.42 -3.43 4.63
N ILE A 47 1.55 -2.77 3.48
CA ILE A 47 1.81 -3.43 2.20
C ILE A 47 3.16 -4.17 2.24
N PHE A 48 4.21 -3.53 2.75
CA PHE A 48 5.51 -4.18 2.90
C PHE A 48 5.49 -5.32 3.88
N PHE A 49 4.76 -5.16 4.98
CA PHE A 49 4.62 -6.20 5.97
C PHE A 49 3.87 -7.42 5.42
N LEU A 50 2.75 -7.21 4.73
CA LEU A 50 2.00 -8.27 4.04
C LEU A 50 2.84 -8.94 2.94
N THR A 51 3.61 -8.16 2.19
CA THR A 51 4.55 -8.68 1.19
C THR A 51 5.59 -9.61 1.83
N TYR A 52 6.21 -9.16 2.92
CA TYR A 52 7.20 -9.96 3.65
C TYR A 52 6.61 -11.29 4.15
N LEU A 53 5.45 -11.25 4.80
CA LEU A 53 4.77 -12.45 5.29
C LEU A 53 4.37 -13.40 4.17
N THR A 54 3.93 -12.84 3.03
CA THR A 54 3.58 -13.62 1.84
C THR A 54 4.79 -14.35 1.26
N VAL A 55 5.92 -13.65 1.12
CA VAL A 55 7.19 -14.26 0.67
C VAL A 55 7.66 -15.35 1.63
N LYS A 56 7.45 -15.16 2.93
CA LYS A 56 7.72 -16.18 3.97
C LYS A 56 6.67 -17.30 4.03
N LYS A 57 5.67 -17.29 3.15
CA LYS A 57 4.57 -18.28 3.08
C LYS A 57 3.80 -18.45 4.40
N TYR A 58 3.61 -17.36 5.14
CA TYR A 58 2.77 -17.37 6.33
C TYR A 58 1.31 -17.67 5.96
N VAL A 59 0.63 -18.48 6.77
CA VAL A 59 -0.78 -18.80 6.55
C VAL A 59 -1.64 -17.59 6.89
N SER A 60 -2.53 -17.19 5.98
CA SER A 60 -3.34 -15.98 6.13
C SER A 60 -4.20 -15.94 7.39
N MET A 61 -4.64 -17.08 7.92
CA MET A 61 -5.37 -17.11 9.20
C MET A 61 -4.51 -16.62 10.38
N HIS A 62 -3.23 -16.98 10.41
CA HIS A 62 -2.30 -16.49 11.43
C HIS A 62 -2.07 -14.98 11.27
N ILE A 63 -1.99 -14.50 10.02
CA ILE A 63 -1.82 -13.07 9.73
C ILE A 63 -3.00 -12.24 10.27
N ILE A 64 -4.23 -12.71 10.09
CA ILE A 64 -5.44 -12.05 10.62
C ILE A 64 -5.42 -12.03 12.15
N ALA A 65 -5.12 -13.18 12.76
CA ALA A 65 -5.14 -13.33 14.21
C ALA A 65 -4.06 -12.50 14.92
N GLU A 66 -2.86 -12.41 14.34
CA GLU A 66 -1.72 -11.74 14.96
C GLU A 66 -1.65 -10.24 14.67
N TYR A 67 -2.03 -9.80 13.48
CA TYR A 67 -1.79 -8.42 13.01
C TYR A 67 -3.05 -7.60 12.77
N SER A 68 -4.22 -8.13 13.15
CA SER A 68 -5.51 -7.42 13.11
C SER A 68 -5.92 -6.91 11.72
N PHE A 69 -5.40 -7.52 10.65
CA PHE A 69 -5.91 -7.25 9.31
C PHE A 69 -7.33 -7.77 9.16
N SER A 70 -8.19 -7.01 8.48
CA SER A 70 -9.55 -7.47 8.21
C SER A 70 -9.56 -8.68 7.27
N SER A 71 -10.55 -9.57 7.43
CA SER A 71 -10.71 -10.71 6.52
C SER A 71 -10.86 -10.28 5.06
N SER A 72 -11.56 -9.16 4.80
CA SER A 72 -11.70 -8.59 3.46
C SER A 72 -10.35 -8.16 2.87
N THR A 73 -9.52 -7.46 3.65
CA THR A 73 -8.15 -7.09 3.24
C THR A 73 -7.33 -8.31 2.84
N MET A 74 -7.42 -9.40 3.61
CA MET A 74 -6.65 -10.62 3.33
C MET A 74 -7.17 -11.43 2.14
N VAL A 75 -8.44 -11.27 1.78
CA VAL A 75 -9.01 -11.84 0.55
C VAL A 75 -8.50 -11.05 -0.65
N GLU A 76 -8.63 -9.73 -0.63
CA GLU A 76 -8.14 -8.83 -1.70
C GLU A 76 -6.63 -9.00 -1.92
N TRP A 77 -5.85 -9.05 -0.83
CA TRP A 77 -4.41 -9.29 -0.90
C TRP A 77 -4.07 -10.63 -1.56
N ARG A 78 -4.80 -11.70 -1.24
CA ARG A 78 -4.58 -13.01 -1.86
C ARG A 78 -4.95 -13.02 -3.35
N GLN A 79 -6.02 -12.33 -3.73
CA GLN A 79 -6.39 -12.18 -5.13
C GLN A 79 -5.28 -11.47 -5.92
N PHE A 80 -4.81 -10.33 -5.40
CA PHE A 80 -3.68 -9.59 -5.99
C PHE A 80 -2.43 -10.46 -6.17
N MET A 81 -2.03 -11.20 -5.13
CA MET A 81 -0.87 -12.08 -5.21
C MET A 81 -1.06 -13.23 -6.21
N ASN A 82 -2.28 -13.74 -6.36
CA ASN A 82 -2.58 -14.76 -7.36
C ASN A 82 -2.50 -14.19 -8.77
N GLU A 83 -2.99 -12.98 -9.03
CA GLU A 83 -2.87 -12.32 -10.34
C GLU A 83 -1.41 -12.16 -10.76
N ILE A 84 -0.56 -11.70 -9.82
CA ILE A 84 0.89 -11.58 -10.03
C ILE A 84 1.53 -12.94 -10.34
N ASN A 85 1.23 -13.96 -9.53
CA ASN A 85 1.83 -15.30 -9.70
C ASN A 85 1.31 -16.04 -10.94
N SER A 86 0.12 -15.69 -11.43
CA SER A 86 -0.50 -16.28 -12.62
C SER A 86 0.01 -15.65 -13.92
N GLY A 87 0.82 -14.59 -13.85
CA GLY A 87 1.33 -13.88 -15.02
C GLY A 87 0.25 -13.13 -15.79
N LEU A 88 -0.81 -12.65 -15.12
CA LEU A 88 -1.88 -11.85 -15.75
C LEU A 88 -1.51 -10.35 -15.89
N TYR A 89 -0.22 -10.02 -15.87
CA TYR A 89 0.36 -8.72 -16.18
C TYR A 89 1.62 -8.89 -17.04
#